data_AF-A0A6L3AB75-F1
#
_entry.id   AF-A0A6L3AB75-F1
#
_cell.length_a   1.000
_cell.length_b   1.000
_cell.length_c   1.000
_cell.angle_alpha   90.00
_cell.angle_beta   90.00
_cell.angle_gamma   90.00
#
_symmetry.space_group_name_H-M   'P 1'
#
loop_
_entity.id
_entity.type
_entity.pdbx_description
1 polymer ?
#
loop_
_entity_poly.entity_id
_entity_poly.type
_entity_poly.pdbx_seq_one_letter_code
_entity_poly.pdbx_strand_id
1 'polypeptide(L)'
;MVDAAGIAPLSSTGRDSLTVARECAAEAQRIMREGFGRVGVSATKGRGNVLTETDLAVERAATAILAREYPGMPVLSEETAAGTRSDGWLWVIDPVDG
;
A
#
# COMPACT_ATOMS: atom_id res chain seq x y z
N MET A 1 2.81 -20.75 22.25
CA MET A 1 4.12 -20.79 21.59
C MET A 1 4.19 -19.49 20.80
N VAL A 2 4.84 -18.47 21.36
CA VAL A 2 4.95 -17.15 20.72
C VAL A 2 6.12 -17.23 19.75
N ASP A 3 5.84 -17.16 18.45
CA ASP A 3 6.88 -17.09 17.42
C ASP A 3 7.54 -15.70 17.48
N ALA A 4 8.84 -15.66 17.21
CA ALA A 4 9.75 -14.56 17.47
C ALA A 4 9.30 -13.25 16.81
N ALA A 5 8.82 -12.32 17.63
CA ALA A 5 8.68 -10.92 17.25
C ALA A 5 10.07 -10.36 16.90
N GLY A 6 10.35 -10.18 15.61
CA GLY A 6 11.59 -9.52 15.21
C GLY A 6 11.63 -9.10 13.75
N ILE A 7 11.25 -9.97 12.81
CA ILE A 7 11.37 -9.69 11.37
C ILE A 7 10.22 -10.39 10.63
N ALA A 8 9.60 -9.69 9.67
CA ALA A 8 8.63 -10.30 8.77
C ALA A 8 9.26 -11.47 7.99
N PRO A 9 8.49 -12.50 7.61
CA PRO A 9 9.02 -13.58 6.77
C PRO A 9 9.55 -13.03 5.44
N LEU A 10 10.37 -13.82 4.73
CA LEU A 10 10.69 -13.54 3.34
C LEU A 10 9.44 -13.69 2.46
N SER A 11 9.39 -12.95 1.37
CA SER A 11 8.33 -13.01 0.37
C SER A 11 8.27 -14.37 -0.34
N SER A 12 7.20 -14.61 -1.10
CA SER A 12 7.04 -15.74 -2.02
C SER A 12 8.21 -15.87 -3.02
N THR A 13 8.94 -14.77 -3.29
CA THR A 13 10.11 -14.74 -4.16
C THR A 13 11.44 -14.61 -3.37
N GLY A 14 11.43 -14.79 -2.05
CA GLY A 14 12.63 -14.75 -1.21
C GLY A 14 13.16 -13.36 -0.87
N ARG A 15 12.37 -12.28 -1.06
CA ARG A 15 12.79 -10.90 -0.77
C ARG A 15 12.33 -10.48 0.63
N ASP A 16 13.13 -9.68 1.32
CA ASP A 16 12.73 -9.13 2.61
C ASP A 16 11.67 -8.02 2.48
N SER A 17 10.96 -7.74 3.57
CA SER A 17 9.87 -6.76 3.60
C SER A 17 10.33 -5.34 3.27
N LEU A 18 11.56 -4.95 3.66
CA LEU A 18 12.09 -3.62 3.36
C LEU A 18 12.35 -3.43 1.85
N THR A 19 12.84 -4.46 1.19
CA THR A 19 13.06 -4.47 -0.27
C THR A 19 11.74 -4.33 -1.01
N VAL A 20 10.71 -5.07 -0.59
CA VAL A 20 9.37 -4.99 -1.21
C VAL A 20 8.71 -3.64 -0.92
N ALA A 21 8.85 -3.10 0.30
CA ALA A 21 8.32 -1.78 0.65
C ALA A 21 8.97 -0.67 -0.19
N ARG A 22 10.28 -0.76 -0.45
CA ARG A 22 11.00 0.18 -1.34
C ARG A 22 10.53 0.09 -2.79
N GLU A 23 10.19 -1.11 -3.29
CA GLU A 23 9.58 -1.27 -4.62
C GLU A 23 8.23 -0.56 -4.69
N CYS A 24 7.38 -0.73 -3.67
CA CYS A 24 6.09 -0.03 -3.59
C CYS A 24 6.27 1.49 -3.61
N ALA A 25 7.19 2.01 -2.79
CA ALA A 25 7.47 3.45 -2.74
C ALA A 25 8.05 4.01 -4.05
N ALA A 26 8.92 3.25 -4.72
CA ALA A 26 9.48 3.64 -6.01
C ALA A 26 8.40 3.72 -7.10
N GLU A 27 7.48 2.76 -7.12
CA GLU A 27 6.37 2.74 -8.07
C GLU A 27 5.35 3.85 -7.77
N ALA A 28 5.04 4.10 -6.49
CA ALA A 28 4.23 5.22 -6.06
C ALA A 28 4.82 6.56 -6.57
N GLN A 29 6.12 6.76 -6.36
CA GLN A 29 6.81 7.96 -6.85
C GLN A 29 6.72 8.09 -8.38
N ARG A 30 6.85 7.00 -9.13
CA ARG A 30 6.73 7.01 -10.60
C ARG A 30 5.35 7.50 -11.02
N ILE A 31 4.30 6.92 -10.45
CA ILE A 31 2.90 7.28 -10.71
C ILE A 31 2.61 8.73 -10.35
N MET A 32 3.02 9.17 -9.15
CA MET A 32 2.84 10.56 -8.70
C MET A 32 3.53 11.56 -9.64
N ARG A 33 4.74 11.26 -10.12
CA ARG A 33 5.46 12.12 -11.09
C ARG A 33 4.76 12.19 -12.44
N GLU A 34 4.16 11.09 -12.91
CA GLU A 34 3.41 11.05 -14.17
C GLU A 34 2.06 11.77 -14.08
N GLY A 35 1.43 11.74 -12.92
CA GLY A 35 0.19 12.46 -12.61
C GLY A 35 0.41 13.94 -12.26
N PHE A 36 1.65 14.35 -11.94
CA PHE A 36 1.95 15.72 -11.52
C PHE A 36 1.55 16.74 -12.61
N GLY A 37 0.76 17.74 -12.21
CA GLY A 37 0.22 18.76 -13.12
C GLY A 37 -1.03 18.34 -13.91
N ARG A 38 -1.49 17.10 -13.78
CA ARG A 38 -2.74 16.58 -14.34
C ARG A 38 -3.77 16.43 -13.22
N VAL A 39 -4.36 17.53 -12.77
CA VAL A 39 -5.35 17.49 -11.68
C VAL A 39 -6.70 17.03 -12.24
N GLY A 40 -6.90 15.71 -12.29
CA GLY A 40 -8.21 15.07 -12.45
C GLY A 40 -8.76 14.72 -11.07
N VAL A 41 -9.74 15.50 -10.57
CA VAL A 41 -10.43 15.17 -9.32
C VAL A 41 -11.35 13.97 -9.60
N SER A 42 -11.06 12.82 -9.00
CA SER A 42 -11.81 11.58 -9.25
C SER A 42 -12.96 11.38 -8.26
N ALA A 43 -12.80 11.84 -7.01
CA ALA A 43 -13.85 11.85 -5.99
C ALA A 43 -13.50 12.81 -4.84
N THR A 44 -14.51 13.35 -4.14
CA THR A 44 -14.32 14.12 -2.90
C THR A 44 -14.87 13.30 -1.74
N LYS A 45 -14.03 12.93 -0.77
CA LYS A 45 -14.46 12.22 0.43
C LYS A 45 -14.50 13.21 1.60
N GLY A 46 -15.70 13.75 1.86
CA GLY A 46 -15.92 14.67 2.98
C GLY A 46 -15.19 16.02 2.87
N ARG A 47 -15.35 16.86 3.90
CA ARG A 47 -14.73 18.19 3.97
C ARG A 47 -13.21 18.04 4.16
N GLY A 48 -12.44 17.94 3.08
CA GLY A 48 -10.99 18.15 3.10
C GLY A 48 -10.15 17.16 2.28
N ASN A 49 -10.60 15.92 2.10
CA ASN A 49 -9.79 14.91 1.42
C ASN A 49 -10.22 14.74 -0.06
N VAL A 50 -9.41 15.29 -0.98
CA VAL A 50 -9.63 15.18 -2.42
C VAL A 50 -8.91 13.93 -2.89
N LEU A 51 -9.68 12.90 -3.26
CA LEU A 51 -9.13 11.65 -3.77
C LEU A 51 -8.97 11.78 -5.30
N THR A 52 -7.72 11.77 -5.73
CA THR A 52 -7.31 11.91 -7.11
C THR A 52 -7.17 10.54 -7.79
N GLU A 53 -7.18 10.52 -9.12
CA GLU A 53 -6.88 9.30 -9.88
C GLU A 53 -5.49 8.75 -9.54
N THR A 54 -4.57 9.64 -9.12
CA THR A 54 -3.21 9.29 -8.67
C THR A 54 -3.26 8.43 -7.41
N ASP A 55 -4.09 8.76 -6.43
CA ASP A 55 -4.16 8.04 -5.15
C ASP A 55 -4.64 6.59 -5.38
N LEU A 56 -5.68 6.44 -6.19
CA LEU A 56 -6.18 5.12 -6.59
C LEU A 56 -5.15 4.32 -7.38
N ALA A 57 -4.38 4.98 -8.25
CA ALA A 57 -3.33 4.33 -9.03
C ALA A 57 -2.19 3.84 -8.12
N VAL A 58 -1.76 4.65 -7.16
CA VAL A 58 -0.74 4.29 -6.17
C VAL A 58 -1.21 3.12 -5.30
N GLU A 59 -2.43 3.19 -4.75
CA GLU A 59 -2.99 2.13 -3.91
C GLU A 59 -3.04 0.79 -4.66
N ARG A 60 -3.54 0.80 -5.90
CA ARG A 60 -3.62 -0.40 -6.74
C ARG A 60 -2.24 -0.98 -7.03
N ALA A 61 -1.27 -0.14 -7.37
CA ALA A 61 0.08 -0.58 -7.70
C ALA A 61 0.78 -1.21 -6.49
N ALA A 62 0.76 -0.52 -5.34
CA ALA A 62 1.32 -1.02 -4.09
C ALA A 62 0.65 -2.35 -3.68
N THR A 63 -0.69 -2.40 -3.69
CA THR A 63 -1.44 -3.61 -3.34
C THR A 63 -1.09 -4.79 -4.26
N ALA A 64 -0.89 -4.56 -5.57
CA ALA A 64 -0.52 -5.61 -6.50
C ALA A 64 0.90 -6.17 -6.24
N ILE A 65 1.85 -5.30 -5.88
CA ILE A 65 3.20 -5.73 -5.47
C ILE A 65 3.11 -6.57 -4.19
N LEU A 66 2.40 -6.07 -3.17
CA LEU A 66 2.25 -6.75 -1.89
C LEU A 66 1.51 -8.09 -2.02
N ALA A 67 0.47 -8.19 -2.85
CA ALA A 67 -0.25 -9.43 -3.08
C ALA A 67 0.61 -10.50 -3.78
N ARG A 68 1.53 -10.07 -4.65
CA ARG A 68 2.47 -10.98 -5.33
C ARG A 68 3.53 -11.51 -4.36
N GLU A 69 4.11 -10.62 -3.56
CA GLU A 69 5.21 -10.94 -2.65
C GLU A 69 4.75 -11.59 -1.35
N TYR A 70 3.62 -11.14 -0.81
CA TYR A 70 3.08 -11.58 0.47
C TYR A 70 1.59 -11.94 0.35
N PRO A 71 1.22 -12.97 -0.45
CA PRO A 71 -0.18 -13.30 -0.73
C PRO A 71 -1.01 -13.66 0.53
N GLY A 72 -0.35 -14.01 1.63
CA GLY A 72 -1.00 -14.31 2.92
C GLY A 72 -1.01 -13.16 3.93
N MET A 73 -0.40 -12.02 3.62
CA MET A 73 -0.38 -10.86 4.52
C MET A 73 -1.47 -9.86 4.11
N PRO A 74 -2.46 -9.58 4.97
CA PRO A 74 -3.49 -8.60 4.68
C PRO A 74 -2.91 -7.21 4.48
N VAL A 75 -3.54 -6.40 3.63
CA VAL A 75 -3.24 -4.98 3.48
C VAL A 75 -4.36 -4.18 4.14
N LEU A 76 -3.97 -3.27 5.03
CA LEU A 76 -4.82 -2.25 5.62
C LEU A 76 -4.51 -0.93 4.90
N SER A 77 -5.46 -0.45 4.11
CA SER A 77 -5.44 0.87 3.46
C SER A 77 -6.51 1.74 4.10
N GLU A 78 -6.24 3.04 4.24
CA GLU A 78 -7.18 4.03 4.78
C GLU A 78 -8.55 3.99 4.09
N GLU A 79 -8.59 3.59 2.82
CA GLU A 79 -9.79 3.54 1.99
C GLU A 79 -10.59 2.22 2.09
N THR A 80 -9.99 1.15 2.62
CA THR A 80 -10.60 -0.21 2.72
C THR A 80 -10.64 -0.77 4.15
N ALA A 81 -10.42 0.07 5.17
CA ALA A 81 -10.12 -0.33 6.55
C ALA A 81 -11.27 -0.88 7.43
N ALA A 82 -12.49 -1.10 6.93
CA ALA A 82 -13.56 -1.62 7.80
C ALA A 82 -13.48 -3.15 7.95
N GLY A 83 -12.60 -3.64 8.85
CA GLY A 83 -12.67 -5.01 9.37
C GLY A 83 -11.45 -5.92 9.18
N THR A 84 -10.35 -5.43 8.61
CA THR A 84 -9.13 -6.24 8.45
C THR A 84 -8.51 -6.57 9.82
N ARG A 85 -8.47 -7.85 10.17
CA ARG A 85 -7.76 -8.38 11.34
C ARG A 85 -6.71 -9.39 10.86
N SER A 86 -5.54 -9.37 11.50
CA SER A 86 -4.49 -10.37 11.30
C SER A 86 -4.00 -10.83 12.67
N ASP A 87 -3.86 -12.14 12.87
CA ASP A 87 -3.20 -12.73 14.04
C ASP A 87 -1.67 -12.78 13.84
N GLY A 88 -1.17 -12.28 12.70
CA GLY A 88 0.23 -12.19 12.33
C GLY A 88 0.55 -10.86 11.65
N TRP A 89 1.49 -10.87 10.70
CA TRP A 89 1.89 -9.66 10.00
C TRP A 89 0.78 -9.11 9.10
N LEU A 90 0.76 -7.78 8.94
CA LEU A 90 -0.11 -7.05 8.01
C LEU A 90 0.66 -5.86 7.43
N TRP A 91 0.31 -5.46 6.22
CA TRP A 91 0.81 -4.24 5.60
C TRP A 91 -0.11 -3.08 5.90
N VAL A 92 0.44 -1.92 6.24
CA VAL A 92 -0.31 -0.67 6.31
C VAL A 92 0.21 0.22 5.19
N ILE A 93 -0.69 0.73 4.35
CA ILE A 93 -0.34 1.64 3.27
C ILE A 93 -1.17 2.92 3.37
N ASP A 94 -0.50 4.03 3.13
CA ASP A 94 -1.08 5.36 2.93
C ASP A 94 -0.57 5.87 1.58
N PRO A 95 -1.40 5.84 0.51
CA PRO A 95 -0.98 6.14 -0.85
C PRO A 95 -0.54 7.59 -1.05
N VAL A 96 -1.27 8.54 -0.46
CA VAL A 96 -1.04 9.99 -0.55
C VAL A 96 -1.64 10.65 0.69
N ASP A 97 -0.78 11.07 1.61
CA ASP A 97 -1.17 11.95 2.71
C ASP A 97 -1.50 13.33 2.12
N GLY A 98 -2.72 13.80 2.36
CA GLY A 98 -3.24 15.09 1.94
C GLY A 98 -3.35 16.06 3.10
#